data_AF-A0A817BDV9-F1
#
_entry.id   AF-A0A817BDV9-F1
#
_cell.length_a   1.000
_cell.length_b   1.000
_cell.length_c   1.000
_cell.angle_alpha   90.00
_cell.angle_beta   90.00
_cell.angle_gamma   90.00
#
_symmetry.space_group_name_H-M   'P 1'
#
loop_
_entity.id
_entity.type
_entity.pdbx_description
1 polymer ?
#
loop_
_entity_poly.entity_id
_entity_poly.type
_entity_poly.pdbx_seq_one_letter_code
_entity_poly.pdbx_strand_id
1 'polypeptide(L)' 'MGKEALMIYSHMMDLRIKPDHFFIATLLTACCHAGLIQYGLQIFDSIRTVYCMKPTMERYRDKS' A
#
# COMPACT_ATOMS: atom_id res chain seq x y z
N MET A 1 6.14 13.55 -1.37
CA MET A 1 5.99 12.30 -0.59
C MET A 1 5.29 11.20 -1.38
N GLY A 2 4.12 11.43 -2.00
CA GLY A 2 3.41 10.37 -2.75
C GLY A 2 4.17 9.83 -3.97
N LYS A 3 4.81 10.69 -4.77
CA LYS A 3 5.57 10.26 -5.97
C LYS A 3 6.83 9.48 -5.61
N GLU A 4 7.52 9.89 -4.55
CA GLU A 4 8.72 9.22 -4.05
C GLU A 4 8.39 7.84 -3.50
N ALA A 5 7.27 7.70 -2.77
CA ALA A 5 6.81 6.41 -2.29
C ALA A 5 6.46 5.45 -3.44
N LEU A 6 5.87 5.96 -4.53
CA LEU A 6 5.63 5.19 -5.76
C LEU A 6 6.92 4.72 -6.44
N MET A 7 7.96 5.56 -6.49
CA MET A 7 9.26 5.17 -7.04
C MET A 7 9.91 4.06 -6.23
N ILE A 8 9.87 4.16 -4.89
CA ILE A 8 10.39 3.11 -4.00
C ILE A 8 9.60 1.81 -4.20
N TYR A 9 8.27 1.89 -4.29
CA TYR A 9 7.44 0.72 -4.58
C TYR A 9 7.84 0.04 -5.90
N SER A 10 8.00 0.81 -6.97
CA SER A 10 8.44 0.28 -8.27
C SER A 10 9.80 -0.43 -8.15
N HIS A 11 10.76 0.21 -7.47
CA HIS A 11 12.09 -0.37 -7.28
C HIS A 11 12.04 -1.68 -6.47
N MET A 12 11.20 -1.76 -5.45
CA MET A 12 10.99 -3.00 -4.69
C MET A 12 10.42 -4.11 -5.58
N MET A 13 9.49 -3.79 -6.49
CA MET A 13 8.95 -4.76 -7.45
C MET A 13 10.01 -5.28 -8.41
N ASP A 14 10.85 -4.39 -8.96
CA ASP A 14 11.97 -4.74 -9.85
C ASP A 14 12.96 -5.68 -9.17
N LEU A 15 13.26 -5.42 -7.90
CA LEU A 15 14.15 -6.25 -7.08
C LEU A 15 13.47 -7.53 -6.54
N ARG A 16 12.19 -7.77 -6.86
CA ARG A 16 11.37 -8.86 -6.30
C ARG A 16 11.31 -8.86 -4.77
N ILE A 17 11.50 -7.69 -4.15
CA ILE A 17 11.40 -7.50 -2.71
C ILE A 17 9.92 -7.29 -2.36
N LYS A 18 9.41 -8.12 -1.45
CA LYS A 18 8.04 -7.98 -0.95
C LYS A 18 7.94 -6.76 -0.01
N PRO A 19 7.07 -5.78 -0.31
CA PRO A 19 6.80 -4.69 0.62
C PRO A 19 6.06 -5.22 1.85
N ASP A 20 6.46 -4.70 3.01
CA ASP A 20 5.80 -5.01 4.29
C ASP A 20 4.48 -4.23 4.43
N HIS A 21 3.59 -4.72 5.30
CA HIS A 21 2.31 -4.10 5.59
C HIS A 21 2.47 -2.64 6.07
N PHE A 22 3.52 -2.33 6.84
CA PHE A 22 3.81 -0.95 7.27
C PHE A 22 4.14 -0.03 6.10
N PHE A 23 4.96 -0.50 5.16
CA PHE A 23 5.32 0.27 3.96
C PHE A 23 4.09 0.54 3.10
N ILE A 24 3.25 -0.48 2.90
CA ILE A 24 1.99 -0.36 2.14
C ILE A 24 1.06 0.67 2.76
N ALA A 25 0.87 0.64 4.09
CA ALA A 25 0.03 1.62 4.78
C ALA A 25 0.55 3.04 4.56
N THR A 26 1.87 3.24 4.68
CA THR A 26 2.52 4.54 4.47
C THR A 26 2.38 5.01 3.02
N LEU A 27 2.53 4.11 2.05
CA LEU A 27 2.37 4.39 0.62
C LEU A 27 0.93 4.82 0.30
N LEU A 28 -0.08 4.13 0.84
CA LEU A 28 -1.48 4.48 0.65
C LEU A 28 -1.81 5.84 1.28
N THR A 29 -1.33 6.10 2.51
CA THR A 29 -1.46 7.41 3.14
C THR A 29 -0.81 8.51 2.30
N ALA A 30 0.41 8.30 1.82
CA ALA A 30 1.10 9.26 0.97
C ALA A 30 0.35 9.53 -0.35
N CYS A 31 -0.25 8.50 -0.96
CA CYS A 31 -1.11 8.63 -2.13
C CYS A 31 -2.38 9.45 -1.82
N CYS A 32 -3.04 9.21 -0.69
CA CYS A 32 -4.21 9.98 -0.27
C CYS A 32 -3.87 11.47 -0.06
N HIS A 33 -2.79 11.77 0.65
CA HIS A 33 -2.35 13.15 0.88
C HIS A 33 -1.91 13.87 -0.41
N ALA A 34 -1.38 13.12 -1.38
CA ALA A 34 -0.94 13.67 -2.66
C ALA A 34 -2.05 13.75 -3.73
N GLY A 35 -3.29 13.34 -3.41
CA GLY A 35 -4.39 13.26 -4.39
C GLY A 35 -4.22 12.15 -5.44
N LEU A 36 -3.30 11.20 -5.22
CA LEU A 36 -2.98 10.10 -6.13
C LEU A 36 -3.85 8.86 -5.84
N ILE A 37 -5.15 9.07 -5.63
CA ILE A 37 -6.12 8.04 -5.23
C ILE A 37 -6.09 6.86 -6.19
N GLN A 38 -6.08 7.12 -7.51
CA GLN A 38 -6.12 6.08 -8.53
C GLN A 38 -4.88 5.16 -8.51
N TYR A 39 -3.70 5.71 -8.20
CA TYR A 39 -2.48 4.92 -8.03
C TYR A 39 -2.51 4.11 -6.73
N GLY A 40 -3.00 4.72 -5.63
CA GLY A 40 -3.19 4.02 -4.37
C GLY A 40 -4.12 2.80 -4.51
N LEU A 41 -5.21 2.93 -5.27
CA LEU A 41 -6.14 1.84 -5.54
C LEU A 41 -5.51 0.71 -6.37
N GLN A 42 -4.76 1.04 -7.42
CA GLN A 42 -4.05 0.03 -8.22
C GLN A 42 -3.05 -0.76 -7.37
N ILE A 43 -2.31 -0.05 -6.50
CA ILE A 43 -1.38 -0.68 -5.57
C ILE A 43 -2.14 -1.60 -4.61
N PHE A 44 -3.20 -1.12 -3.96
CA PHE A 44 -4.02 -1.91 -3.05
C PHE A 44 -4.52 -3.21 -3.70
N ASP A 45 -5.01 -3.13 -4.94
CA ASP A 45 -5.50 -4.31 -5.67
C ASP A 45 -4.37 -5.27 -6.06
N SER A 46 -3.22 -4.73 -6.51
CA SER A 46 -2.04 -5.54 -6.82
C SER A 46 -1.51 -6.29 -5.59
N ILE A 47 -1.54 -5.67 -4.41
CA ILE A 47 -1.06 -6.32 -3.18
C ILE A 47 -2.00 -7.45 -2.76
N ARG A 48 -3.32 -7.25 -2.89
CA ARG A 48 -4.33 -8.27 -2.60
C ARG A 48 -4.13 -9.50 -3.49
N THR A 49 -3.83 -9.28 -4.76
CA THR A 49 -3.70 -10.34 -5.78
C THR A 49 -2.32 -11.01 -5.77
N VAL A 50 -1.25 -10.24 -5.59
CA VAL A 50 0.14 -10.73 -5.69
C VAL A 50 0.66 -11.29 -4.38
N TYR A 51 0.24 -10.73 -3.24
CA TYR A 51 0.87 -11.04 -1.95
C TYR A 51 -0.01 -11.80 -0.96
N CYS A 52 -1.26 -12.12 -1.31
CA CYS A 52 -2.25 -12.73 -0.42
C CYS A 52 -2.31 -12.04 0.95
N MET A 53 -1.96 -10.76 1.02
CA MET A 53 -2.10 -9.98 2.24
C MET A 53 -3.60 -9.77 2.44
N LYS A 54 -4.18 -10.52 3.37
CA LYS A 54 -5.49 -10.16 3.91
C LYS A 54 -5.34 -8.75 4.46
N PRO A 55 -6.12 -7.76 3.99
CA PRO A 55 -6.13 -6.46 4.64
C PRO A 55 -6.45 -6.74 6.10
N THR A 56 -5.57 -6.33 7.01
CA THR A 56 -5.76 -6.56 8.44
C THR A 56 -6.89 -5.63 8.92
N MET A 57 -8.12 -5.98 8.54
CA MET A 57 -9.39 -5.35 8.95
C MET A 57 -9.80 -5.82 10.35
N GLU A 58 -8.86 -6.29 11.16
CA GLU A 58 -9.10 -6.88 12.48
C GLU A 58 -8.67 -5.91 13.59
N ARG A 59 -9.10 -4.64 13.51
CA ARG A 59 -8.90 -3.73 14.65
C ARG A 59 -9.74 -2.45 14.66
N TYR A 60 -10.98 -2.49 14.16
CA TYR A 60 -11.92 -1.36 14.33
C TYR A 60 -13.40 -1.75 14.56
N ARG A 61 -13.70 -2.99 14.96
CA ARG A 61 -15.00 -3.38 15.51
C ARG A 61 -14.83 -4.21 16.77
N ASP A 62 -14.38 -3.58 17.84
CA ASP A 62 -14.79 -3.93 19.19
C ASP A 62 -14.30 -2.82 20.14
N LYS A 63 -15.11 -1.78 20.30
CA LYS A 63 -15.24 -1.01 21.55
C LYS A 63 -16.33 0.05 21.42
N SER A 64 -17.43 -0.29 22.09
CA SER A 64 -18.55 0.54 22.56
C SER A 64 -19.67 0.89 21.60
#